data_AF-U7UF88-F1
#
_entry.id   AF-U7UF88-F1
#
_cell.length_a   1.000
_cell.length_b   1.000
_cell.length_c   1.000
_cell.angle_alpha   90.00
_cell.angle_beta   90.00
_cell.angle_gamma   90.00
#
_symmetry.space_group_name_H-M   'P 1'
#
loop_
_entity.id
_entity.type
_entity.pdbx_description
1 polymer ?
#
loop_
_entity_poly.entity_id
_entity_poly.type
_entity_poly.pdbx_seq_one_letter_code
_entity_poly.pdbx_strand_id
1 'polypeptide(L)'
;MYMPKETEDTMMTINEGMRKYRLSNPTTPEDMECRRSKMLNFGDKVLLAGYYYNGQNKPSYFGAVYEYLEDGRKTCESTIGLAAVSEVEFEDEGHAIAWAMQQ
;
A
#
# COMPACT_ATOMS: atom_id res chain seq x y z
N MET A 1 12.29 26.42 -29.60
CA MET A 1 12.88 25.22 -28.98
C MET A 1 11.75 24.42 -28.39
N TYR A 2 11.42 23.29 -28.98
CA TYR A 2 10.45 22.36 -28.42
C TYR A 2 11.20 21.52 -27.39
N MET A 3 10.97 21.79 -26.11
CA MET A 3 11.46 20.92 -25.03
C MET A 3 10.58 19.67 -25.05
N PRO A 4 11.16 18.45 -25.09
CA PRO A 4 10.35 17.25 -24.98
C PRO A 4 9.62 17.30 -23.63
N LYS A 5 8.28 17.20 -23.66
CA LYS A 5 7.49 16.89 -22.46
C LYS A 5 8.00 15.53 -22.00
N GLU A 6 8.80 15.54 -20.94
CA GLU A 6 9.14 14.36 -20.19
C GLU A 6 7.83 13.64 -19.91
N THR A 7 7.81 12.38 -20.32
CA THR A 7 6.68 11.49 -20.18
C THR A 7 6.63 11.12 -18.69
N GLU A 8 6.24 12.09 -17.85
CA GLU A 8 5.77 11.88 -16.48
C GLU A 8 4.37 11.24 -16.54
N ASP A 9 4.29 10.13 -17.27
CA ASP A 9 3.16 9.23 -17.24
C ASP A 9 3.49 8.19 -16.16
N THR A 10 2.92 8.45 -14.99
CA THR A 10 2.43 7.41 -14.08
C THR A 10 3.48 6.57 -13.36
N MET A 11 4.33 7.23 -12.55
CA MET A 11 4.87 6.59 -11.34
C MET A 11 4.10 7.19 -10.15
N MET A 12 3.06 6.52 -9.65
CA MET A 12 2.44 6.94 -8.40
C MET A 12 3.50 6.92 -7.31
N THR A 13 3.89 8.11 -6.83
CA THR A 13 4.76 8.19 -5.67
C THR A 13 4.00 7.70 -4.43
N ILE A 14 4.73 7.13 -3.46
CA ILE A 14 4.18 6.63 -2.19
C ILE A 14 3.23 7.66 -1.54
N ASN A 15 3.56 8.95 -1.64
CA ASN A 15 2.75 10.08 -1.16
C ASN A 15 1.40 10.23 -1.89
N GLU A 16 1.34 9.97 -3.19
CA GLU A 16 0.11 10.01 -3.98
C GLU A 16 -0.80 8.83 -3.67
N GLY A 17 -0.23 7.62 -3.54
CA GLY A 17 -0.98 6.46 -3.07
C GLY A 17 -1.51 6.66 -1.65
N MET A 18 -0.72 7.24 -0.73
CA MET A 18 -1.21 7.62 0.60
C MET A 18 -2.41 8.55 0.53
N ARG A 19 -2.36 9.60 -0.30
CA ARG A 19 -3.45 10.58 -0.45
C ARG A 19 -4.69 9.97 -1.09
N LYS A 20 -4.51 9.18 -2.16
CA LYS A 20 -5.59 8.53 -2.92
C LYS A 20 -6.32 7.52 -2.04
N TYR A 21 -5.58 6.66 -1.36
CA TYR A 21 -6.13 5.58 -0.52
C TYR A 21 -6.37 6.00 0.94
N ARG A 22 -6.02 7.24 1.30
CA ARG A 22 -6.08 7.78 2.67
C ARG A 22 -5.42 6.83 3.67
N LEU A 23 -4.23 6.37 3.33
CA LEU A 23 -3.44 5.49 4.19
C LEU A 23 -2.84 6.34 5.32
N SER A 24 -3.06 5.91 6.56
CA SER A 24 -2.42 6.51 7.72
C SER A 24 -0.93 6.18 7.69
N ASN A 25 -0.08 7.20 7.79
CA ASN A 25 1.36 7.01 7.90
C ASN A 25 1.98 8.14 8.76
N PRO A 26 2.75 7.81 9.82
CA PRO A 26 2.98 6.46 10.38
C PRO A 26 1.74 5.94 11.15
N THR A 27 1.66 4.62 11.35
CA THR A 27 0.56 3.95 12.07
C THR A 27 1.04 2.64 12.69
N THR A 28 0.20 1.98 13.50
CA THR A 28 0.47 0.64 14.04
C THR A 28 -0.26 -0.43 13.21
N PRO A 29 0.27 -1.67 13.17
CA PRO A 29 -0.40 -2.81 12.54
C PRO A 29 -1.81 -3.03 13.10
N GLU A 30 -2.00 -2.85 14.41
CA GLU A 30 -3.30 -3.05 15.06
C GLU A 30 -4.35 -2.01 14.63
N ASP A 31 -4.00 -0.72 14.59
CA ASP A 31 -4.92 0.33 14.11
C ASP A 31 -5.25 0.12 12.62
N MET A 32 -4.27 -0.36 11.84
CA MET A 32 -4.46 -0.66 10.43
C MET A 32 -5.39 -1.85 10.20
N GLU A 33 -5.16 -2.97 10.89
CA GLU A 33 -5.96 -4.20 10.77
C GLU A 33 -7.41 -3.98 11.23
N CYS A 34 -7.61 -3.17 12.27
CA CYS A 34 -8.95 -2.82 12.76
C CYS A 34 -9.73 -1.94 11.76
N ARG A 35 -9.04 -1.10 11.00
CA ARG A 35 -9.65 -0.02 10.20
C ARG A 35 -9.76 -0.34 8.71
N ARG A 36 -8.84 -1.13 8.16
CA ARG A 36 -8.72 -1.37 6.71
C ARG A 36 -8.25 -2.80 6.46
N SER A 37 -8.98 -3.45 5.57
CA SER A 37 -8.90 -4.83 5.08
C SER A 37 -7.54 -5.55 5.11
N LYS A 38 -7.65 -6.88 5.30
CA LYS A 38 -6.66 -7.96 5.08
C LYS A 38 -5.19 -7.53 5.07
N MET A 39 -4.61 -7.58 6.26
CA MET A 39 -3.18 -7.45 6.51
C MET A 39 -2.53 -8.82 6.67
N LEU A 40 -1.29 -8.98 6.22
CA LEU A 40 -0.49 -10.20 6.36
C LEU A 40 0.94 -9.84 6.77
N ASN A 41 1.40 -10.38 7.89
CA ASN A 41 2.78 -10.24 8.31
C ASN A 41 3.67 -11.19 7.51
N PHE A 42 4.64 -10.65 6.77
CA PHE A 42 5.55 -11.37 5.90
C PHE A 42 7.01 -11.08 6.27
N GLY A 43 7.52 -11.84 7.25
CA GLY A 43 8.92 -11.74 7.71
C GLY A 43 9.25 -10.41 8.40
N ASP A 44 9.82 -9.47 7.65
CA ASP A 44 10.16 -8.11 8.10
C ASP A 44 9.21 -7.04 7.56
N LYS A 45 8.27 -7.44 6.70
CA LYS A 45 7.35 -6.53 6.05
C LYS A 45 5.93 -6.88 6.45
N VAL A 46 5.05 -5.91 6.35
CA VAL A 46 3.62 -6.12 6.49
C VAL A 46 2.93 -5.80 5.18
N LEU A 47 2.26 -6.80 4.63
CA LEU A 47 1.52 -6.69 3.38
C LEU A 47 0.08 -6.28 3.72
N LEU A 48 -0.48 -5.37 2.95
CA LEU A 48 -1.84 -4.90 3.07
C LEU A 48 -2.54 -5.05 1.72
N ALA A 49 -3.69 -5.70 1.70
CA ALA A 49 -4.62 -5.62 0.58
C ALA A 49 -5.78 -4.72 0.98
N GLY A 50 -5.74 -3.48 0.51
CA GLY A 50 -6.78 -2.51 0.76
C GLY A 50 -7.87 -2.55 -0.31
N TYR A 51 -9.10 -2.25 0.10
CA TYR A 51 -10.22 -2.01 -0.81
C TYR A 51 -10.51 -0.51 -0.92
N TYR A 52 -10.59 -0.03 -2.15
CA TYR A 52 -10.98 1.32 -2.51
C TYR A 52 -12.05 1.29 -3.59
N TYR A 53 -13.22 1.84 -3.28
CA TYR A 53 -14.32 1.91 -4.25
C TYR A 53 -14.01 2.92 -5.37
N ASN A 54 -13.64 2.41 -6.56
CA ASN A 54 -13.31 3.22 -7.73
C ASN A 54 -14.50 3.41 -8.71
N GLY A 55 -15.71 3.04 -8.28
CA GLY A 55 -16.92 3.07 -9.10
C GLY A 55 -17.39 1.69 -9.55
N GLN A 56 -18.58 1.64 -10.14
CA GLN A 56 -19.22 0.39 -10.58
C GLN A 56 -18.39 -0.27 -11.69
N ASN A 57 -18.10 -1.58 -11.54
CA ASN A 57 -17.40 -2.41 -12.53
C ASN A 57 -15.91 -2.08 -12.76
N LYS A 58 -15.23 -1.45 -11.79
CA LYS A 58 -13.78 -1.20 -11.84
C LYS A 58 -13.02 -1.99 -10.77
N PRO A 59 -11.75 -2.37 -11.05
CA PRO A 59 -10.89 -2.95 -10.03
C PRO A 59 -10.81 -1.99 -8.84
N SER A 60 -11.07 -2.53 -7.66
CA SER A 60 -11.27 -1.77 -6.43
C SER A 60 -10.32 -2.24 -5.32
N TYR A 61 -9.32 -3.06 -5.65
CA TYR A 61 -8.32 -3.51 -4.71
C TYR A 61 -6.97 -2.88 -5.00
N PHE A 62 -6.16 -2.66 -3.97
CA PHE A 62 -4.80 -2.17 -4.10
C PHE A 62 -3.90 -2.91 -3.09
N GLY A 63 -2.65 -3.12 -3.47
CA GLY A 63 -1.62 -3.67 -2.60
C GLY A 63 -0.85 -2.55 -1.93
N ALA A 64 -0.44 -2.73 -0.69
CA ALA A 64 0.49 -1.85 -0.01
C ALA A 64 1.45 -2.69 0.84
N VAL A 65 2.67 -2.19 0.98
CA VAL A 65 3.75 -2.81 1.74
C VAL A 65 4.21 -1.82 2.79
N TYR A 66 4.25 -2.28 4.02
CA TYR A 66 4.73 -1.53 5.16
C TYR A 66 5.98 -2.18 5.72
N GLU A 67 6.87 -1.37 6.27
CA GLU A 67 8.09 -1.79 6.92
C GLU A 67 8.09 -1.28 8.36
N TYR A 68 8.67 -2.07 9.27
CA TYR A 68 8.86 -1.63 10.64
C TYR A 68 9.94 -0.56 10.68
N LEU A 69 9.62 0.60 11.24
CA LEU A 69 10.58 1.70 11.40
C LEU A 69 11.46 1.54 12.64
N GLU A 70 11.12 0.60 13.51
CA GLU A 70 11.80 0.32 14.77
C GLU A 70 12.65 -0.94 14.67
N ASP A 71 13.94 -0.82 14.98
CA ASP A 71 14.88 -1.94 15.07
C ASP A 71 14.66 -2.67 16.40
N GLY A 72 13.69 -3.59 16.43
CA GLY A 72 13.25 -4.22 17.66
C GLY A 72 12.29 -5.39 17.46
N ARG A 73 11.67 -5.84 18.56
CA ARG A 73 10.66 -6.89 18.50
C ARG A 73 9.44 -6.36 17.75
N LYS A 74 9.21 -6.90 16.56
CA LYS A 74 8.02 -6.63 15.75
C LYS A 74 6.78 -7.12 16.50
N THR A 75 6.01 -6.18 17.03
CA THR A 75 4.72 -6.44 17.69
C THR A 75 3.61 -5.71 16.94
N CYS A 76 2.36 -6.01 17.27
CA CYS A 76 1.20 -5.30 16.73
C CYS A 76 1.15 -3.81 17.11
N GLU A 77 1.98 -3.40 18.06
CA GLU A 77 2.13 -2.02 18.54
C GLU A 77 3.30 -1.28 17.90
N SER A 78 4.17 -1.97 17.15
CA SER A 78 5.33 -1.36 16.52
C SER A 78 4.93 -0.34 15.45
N THR A 79 5.74 0.68 15.28
CA THR A 79 5.54 1.73 14.28
C THR A 79 5.89 1.21 12.90
N ILE A 80 4.89 1.16 12.02
CA ILE A 80 5.09 0.80 10.62
C ILE A 80 4.98 2.03 9.72
N GLY A 81 5.84 2.06 8.72
CA GLY A 81 5.85 3.07 7.66
C GLY A 81 5.49 2.45 6.33
N LEU A 82 4.73 3.16 5.49
CA LEU A 82 4.44 2.70 4.13
C LEU A 82 5.73 2.72 3.29
N ALA A 83 6.13 1.55 2.80
CA ALA A 83 7.31 1.35 1.99
C ALA A 83 7.00 1.33 0.49
N ALA A 84 5.86 0.74 0.11
CA ALA A 84 5.40 0.71 -1.29
C ALA A 84 3.88 0.61 -1.37
N VAL A 85 3.30 1.05 -2.48
CA VAL A 85 1.87 0.95 -2.77
C VAL A 85 1.68 0.66 -4.24
N SER A 86 0.72 -0.20 -4.57
CA SER A 86 0.45 -0.59 -5.94
C SER A 86 -0.14 0.59 -6.69
N GLU A 87 0.47 0.87 -7.83
CA GLU A 87 0.00 1.90 -8.76
C GLU A 87 -1.18 1.37 -9.59
N VAL A 88 -1.21 0.06 -9.74
CA VAL A 88 -2.28 -0.69 -10.40
C VAL A 88 -3.36 -1.09 -9.40
N GLU A 89 -4.59 -1.07 -9.89
CA GLU A 89 -5.77 -1.53 -9.16
C GLU A 89 -6.04 -2.98 -9.57
N PHE A 90 -6.29 -3.84 -8.59
CA PHE A 90 -6.53 -5.25 -8.78
C PHE A 90 -8.02 -5.59 -8.72
N GLU A 91 -8.41 -6.65 -9.42
CA GLU A 91 -9.77 -7.18 -9.41
C GLU A 91 -10.11 -7.84 -8.07
N ASP A 92 -9.10 -8.39 -7.39
CA ASP A 92 -9.25 -9.12 -6.15
C ASP A 92 -8.03 -8.94 -5.21
N GLU A 93 -8.26 -9.29 -3.95
CA GLU A 93 -7.29 -9.20 -2.84
C GLU A 93 -6.05 -10.06 -3.09
N GLY A 94 -6.22 -11.20 -3.76
CA GLY A 94 -5.16 -12.18 -4.00
C GLY A 94 -4.07 -11.60 -4.91
N HIS A 95 -4.46 -10.96 -6.00
CA HIS A 95 -3.51 -10.27 -6.89
C HIS A 95 -2.81 -9.10 -6.19
N ALA A 96 -3.53 -8.36 -5.31
CA ALA A 96 -2.94 -7.28 -4.53
C ALA A 96 -1.85 -7.76 -3.56
N ILE A 97 -2.11 -8.84 -2.82
CA ILE A 97 -1.10 -9.47 -1.94
C ILE A 97 0.04 -10.08 -2.75
N ALA A 98 -0.24 -10.73 -3.87
CA ALA A 98 0.79 -11.32 -4.72
C ALA A 98 1.75 -10.27 -5.29
N TRP A 99 1.26 -9.06 -5.61
CA TRP A 99 2.10 -7.92 -5.95
C TRP A 99 2.93 -7.46 -4.75
N ALA A 100 2.28 -7.31 -3.58
CA ALA A 100 2.96 -6.88 -2.35
C ALA A 100 4.07 -7.85 -1.92
N MET A 101 3.93 -9.15 -2.17
CA MET A 101 4.96 -10.17 -1.92
C MET A 101 6.18 -10.05 -2.85
N GLN A 102 6.04 -9.44 -4.03
CA GLN A 102 7.13 -9.29 -5.01
C GLN A 102 7.98 -8.03 -4.79
N GLN A 103 7.64 -7.22 -3.78
CA GLN A 103 8.21 -5.90 -3.53
C GLN A 103 9.26 -5.90 -2.42
#